data_AF-A0A2K8NAL5-F1
#
_entry.id   AF-A0A2K8NAL5-F1
#
_cell.length_a   1.000
_cell.length_b   1.000
_cell.length_c   1.000
_cell.angle_alpha   90.00
_cell.angle_beta   90.00
_cell.angle_gamma   90.00
#
_symmetry.space_group_name_H-M   'P 1'
#
loop_
_entity.id
_entity.type
_entity.pdbx_description
1 polymer ?
#
loop_
_entity_poly.entity_id
_entity_poly.type
_entity_poly.pdbx_seq_one_letter_code
_entity_poly.pdbx_strand_id
1 'polypeptide(L)'
;MRLDEVVTLMRPKCTIQDQRPFFWPRDVDPATYIRFRIREGDAERRDAADLPVQEVASAVQYILEGQISLPKDQLIRELARLFGYQRLGSAVETALERGVHEAIERGFVRWEPDRERVVYKGDMFR
;
A
#
# COMPACT_ATOMS: atom_id res chain seq x y z
N MET A 1 -16.08 -28.13 -6.05
CA MET A 1 -14.84 -27.67 -5.40
C MET A 1 -15.20 -26.45 -4.58
N ARG A 2 -15.05 -26.53 -3.25
CA ARG A 2 -15.35 -25.40 -2.37
C ARG A 2 -14.14 -24.45 -2.30
N LEU A 3 -14.37 -23.17 -2.00
CA LEU A 3 -13.33 -22.13 -2.01
C LEU A 3 -12.16 -22.46 -1.07
N ASP A 4 -12.45 -23.03 0.09
CA ASP A 4 -11.47 -23.53 1.06
C ASP A 4 -10.55 -24.60 0.47
N GLU A 5 -11.09 -25.56 -0.29
CA GLU A 5 -10.30 -26.59 -0.96
C GLU A 5 -9.33 -25.98 -2.00
N VAL A 6 -9.78 -24.96 -2.74
CA VAL A 6 -8.95 -24.26 -3.73
C VAL A 6 -7.81 -23.52 -3.05
N VAL A 7 -8.11 -22.75 -2.00
CA VAL A 7 -7.12 -22.00 -1.25
C VAL A 7 -6.07 -22.94 -0.65
N THR A 8 -6.48 -24.07 -0.09
CA THR A 8 -5.55 -25.08 0.42
C THR A 8 -4.66 -25.66 -0.67
N LEU A 9 -5.21 -25.94 -1.86
CA LEU A 9 -4.44 -26.46 -2.99
C LEU A 9 -3.38 -25.45 -3.48
N MET A 10 -3.76 -24.18 -3.58
CA MET A 10 -2.86 -23.11 -4.02
C MET A 10 -1.70 -22.88 -3.05
N ARG A 11 -1.91 -23.14 -1.74
CA ARG A 11 -1.00 -22.79 -0.63
C ARG A 11 -0.47 -21.36 -0.77
N PRO A 12 -1.38 -20.36 -0.80
CA PRO A 12 -0.98 -18.97 -0.83
C PRO A 12 -0.22 -18.61 0.45
N LYS A 13 0.65 -17.60 0.37
CA LYS A 13 1.10 -16.92 1.58
C LYS A 13 -0.04 -16.04 2.11
N CYS A 14 -0.03 -15.75 3.40
CA CYS A 14 -1.07 -14.97 4.05
C CYS A 14 -0.46 -13.89 4.93
N THR A 15 -0.98 -12.67 4.82
CA THR A 15 -0.72 -11.59 5.78
C THR A 15 -2.02 -11.22 6.48
N ILE A 16 -1.93 -10.73 7.71
CA ILE A 16 -3.09 -10.26 8.47
C ILE A 16 -3.01 -8.75 8.61
N GLN A 17 -4.07 -8.06 8.20
CA GLN A 17 -4.25 -6.61 8.36
C GLN A 17 -5.64 -6.40 8.94
N ASP A 18 -5.74 -5.73 10.09
CA ASP A 18 -7.03 -5.53 10.79
C ASP A 18 -7.84 -6.80 11.03
N GLN A 19 -7.16 -7.87 11.46
CA GLN A 19 -7.80 -9.18 11.68
C GLN A 19 -8.39 -9.78 10.40
N ARG A 20 -8.11 -9.20 9.22
CA ARG A 20 -8.51 -9.71 7.91
C ARG A 20 -7.33 -10.36 7.20
N PRO A 21 -7.52 -11.57 6.62
CA PRO A 21 -6.49 -12.22 5.84
C PRO A 21 -6.39 -11.63 4.43
N PHE A 22 -5.16 -11.42 3.98
CA PHE A 22 -4.80 -11.12 2.60
C PHE A 22 -3.96 -12.26 2.04
N PHE A 23 -4.42 -12.84 0.93
CA PHE A 23 -3.77 -13.98 0.30
C PHE A 23 -2.88 -13.54 -0.86
N TRP A 24 -1.69 -14.12 -0.91
CA TRP A 24 -0.66 -13.83 -1.89
C TRP A 24 -0.32 -15.09 -2.66
N PRO A 25 -0.01 -15.00 -3.97
CA PRO A 25 0.51 -16.13 -4.71
C PRO A 25 1.71 -16.75 -3.99
N ARG A 26 1.84 -18.08 -4.05
CA ARG A 26 2.89 -18.82 -3.34
C ARG A 26 4.29 -18.26 -3.58
N ASP A 27 4.55 -17.85 -4.81
CA ASP A 27 5.89 -17.40 -5.25
C ASP A 27 6.11 -15.90 -5.05
N VAL A 28 5.13 -15.19 -4.47
CA VAL A 28 5.23 -13.78 -4.11
C VAL A 28 5.53 -13.69 -2.63
N ASP A 29 6.61 -13.01 -2.24
CA ASP A 29 6.88 -12.67 -0.85
C ASP A 29 6.27 -11.29 -0.51
N PRO A 30 5.28 -11.20 0.40
CA PRO A 30 4.68 -9.93 0.80
C PRO A 30 5.70 -8.98 1.44
N ALA A 31 6.69 -9.50 2.17
CA ALA A 31 7.66 -8.67 2.89
C ALA A 31 8.58 -7.88 1.94
N THR A 32 8.87 -8.44 0.76
CA THR A 32 9.71 -7.82 -0.27
C THR A 32 8.90 -7.33 -1.47
N TYR A 33 7.57 -7.29 -1.37
CA TYR A 33 6.71 -6.87 -2.47
C TYR A 33 6.83 -5.35 -2.70
N ILE A 34 7.25 -4.96 -3.91
CA ILE A 34 7.50 -3.56 -4.31
C ILE A 34 6.64 -3.13 -5.51
N ARG A 35 5.63 -3.91 -5.87
CA ARG A 35 4.67 -3.57 -6.92
C ARG A 35 3.36 -3.13 -6.29
N PHE A 36 2.53 -2.46 -7.08
CA PHE A 36 1.16 -2.12 -6.69
C PHE A 36 0.27 -2.20 -7.92
N ARG A 37 -1.01 -2.52 -7.69
CA ARG A 37 -2.00 -2.59 -8.77
C ARG A 37 -2.76 -1.27 -8.83
N ILE A 38 -2.75 -0.65 -9.99
CA ILE A 38 -3.67 0.45 -10.32
C ILE A 38 -4.86 -0.11 -11.07
N ARG A 39 -5.96 0.64 -11.05
CA ARG A 39 -7.18 0.29 -11.77
C ARG A 39 -7.00 0.63 -13.26
N GLU A 40 -7.20 -0.33 -14.15
CA GLU A 40 -7.24 -0.05 -15.60
C GLU A 40 -8.67 0.20 -16.12
N GLY A 41 -9.71 -0.20 -15.37
CA GLY A 41 -11.13 0.02 -15.71
C GLY A 41 -12.10 -0.08 -14.53
N ASP A 42 -13.39 0.24 -14.72
CA ASP A 42 -14.39 0.26 -13.62
C ASP A 42 -14.57 -1.11 -12.93
N ALA A 43 -14.42 -2.21 -13.68
CA ALA A 43 -14.53 -3.58 -13.16
C ALA A 43 -13.41 -3.96 -12.18
N GLU A 44 -12.29 -3.24 -12.16
CA GLU A 44 -11.13 -3.51 -11.31
C GLU A 44 -11.09 -2.62 -10.05
N ARG A 45 -12.16 -1.88 -9.79
CA ARG A 45 -12.26 -1.02 -8.61
C ARG A 45 -12.27 -1.88 -7.34
N ARG A 46 -11.31 -1.64 -6.47
CA ARG A 46 -11.20 -2.30 -5.15
C ARG A 46 -11.78 -1.42 -4.05
N ASP A 47 -12.44 -2.04 -3.09
CA ASP A 47 -12.73 -1.37 -1.83
C ASP A 47 -11.40 -1.00 -1.14
N ALA A 48 -11.39 0.09 -0.38
CA ALA A 48 -10.19 0.50 0.36
C ALA A 48 -9.78 -0.55 1.40
N ALA A 49 -10.75 -1.27 1.98
CA ALA A 49 -10.49 -2.37 2.90
C ALA A 49 -9.86 -3.60 2.23
N ASP A 50 -9.87 -3.67 0.89
CA ASP A 50 -9.25 -4.73 0.09
C ASP A 50 -7.88 -4.29 -0.49
N LEU A 51 -7.36 -3.14 -0.06
CA LEU A 51 -5.99 -2.73 -0.35
C LEU A 51 -5.02 -3.31 0.69
N PRO A 52 -4.08 -4.19 0.28
CA PRO A 52 -3.04 -4.64 1.18
C PRO A 52 -2.05 -3.50 1.45
N VAL A 53 -1.65 -3.32 2.72
CA VAL A 53 -0.68 -2.30 3.15
C VAL A 53 0.64 -2.36 2.38
N GLN A 54 1.05 -3.55 1.93
CA GLN A 54 2.27 -3.75 1.14
C GLN A 54 2.18 -3.06 -0.24
N GLU A 55 1.01 -3.06 -0.88
CA GLU A 55 0.81 -2.34 -2.14
C GLU A 55 0.80 -0.83 -1.91
N VAL A 56 0.11 -0.37 -0.87
CA VAL A 56 0.08 1.07 -0.54
C VAL A 56 1.47 1.56 -0.15
N ALA A 57 2.25 0.78 0.60
CA ALA A 57 3.63 1.10 0.94
C ALA A 57 4.54 1.20 -0.29
N SER A 58 4.34 0.30 -1.26
CA SER A 58 5.05 0.34 -2.55
C SER A 58 4.67 1.59 -3.35
N ALA A 59 3.39 1.98 -3.33
CA ALA A 59 2.93 3.22 -3.96
C ALA A 59 3.48 4.48 -3.28
N VAL A 60 3.62 4.48 -1.95
CA VAL A 60 4.28 5.55 -1.18
C VAL A 60 5.73 5.69 -1.63
N GLN A 61 6.47 4.58 -1.72
CA GLN A 61 7.84 4.56 -2.21
C GLN A 61 7.92 5.16 -3.63
N TYR A 62 7.07 4.71 -4.54
CA TYR A 62 7.01 5.19 -5.92
C TYR A 62 6.77 6.70 -6.03
N ILE A 63 5.80 7.24 -5.28
CA ILE A 63 5.49 8.68 -5.28
C ILE A 63 6.68 9.49 -4.76
N LEU A 64 7.28 9.05 -3.65
CA LEU A 64 8.34 9.80 -2.96
C LEU A 64 9.72 9.60 -3.58
N GLU A 65 9.96 8.56 -4.36
CA GLU A 65 11.15 8.44 -5.20
C GLU A 65 11.20 9.58 -6.24
N GLY A 66 10.06 9.98 -6.80
CA GLY A 66 9.98 11.10 -7.76
C GLY A 66 9.94 12.49 -7.12
N GLN A 67 9.47 12.61 -5.88
CA GLN A 67 9.21 13.93 -5.23
C GLN A 67 10.09 14.21 -4.00
N ILE A 68 10.86 13.21 -3.55
CA ILE A 68 11.74 13.20 -2.37
C ILE A 68 11.00 13.38 -1.03
N SER A 69 10.04 14.29 -0.92
CA SER A 69 9.28 14.53 0.30
C SER A 69 7.95 15.21 0.02
N LEU A 70 6.90 14.83 0.76
CA LEU A 70 5.59 15.49 0.73
C LEU A 70 5.02 15.71 2.14
N PRO A 71 4.18 16.75 2.34
CA PRO A 71 3.27 16.79 3.49
C PRO A 71 2.41 15.51 3.54
N LYS A 72 2.12 15.01 4.75
CA LYS A 72 1.34 13.76 4.90
C LYS A 72 -0.04 13.86 4.22
N ASP A 73 -0.74 14.96 4.41
CA ASP A 73 -2.09 15.17 3.84
C ASP A 73 -2.05 15.17 2.30
N GLN A 74 -1.02 15.79 1.70
CA GLN A 74 -0.81 15.79 0.26
C GLN A 74 -0.51 14.38 -0.25
N LEU A 75 0.37 13.63 0.43
CA LEU A 75 0.69 12.25 0.08
C LEU A 75 -0.57 11.37 0.09
N ILE A 76 -1.43 11.49 1.10
CA ILE A 76 -2.69 10.75 1.18
C ILE A 76 -3.61 11.08 -0.02
N ARG A 77 -3.73 12.36 -0.41
CA ARG A 77 -4.52 12.75 -1.59
C ARG A 77 -3.92 12.23 -2.90
N GLU A 78 -2.60 12.16 -3.01
CA GLU A 78 -1.92 11.58 -4.19
C GLU A 78 -2.11 10.08 -4.28
N LEU A 79 -1.97 9.35 -3.17
CA LEU A 79 -2.28 7.92 -3.11
C LEU A 79 -3.75 7.66 -3.48
N ALA A 80 -4.69 8.43 -2.94
CA ALA A 80 -6.10 8.27 -3.25
C ALA A 80 -6.37 8.41 -4.76
N ARG A 81 -5.75 9.41 -5.40
CA ARG A 81 -5.83 9.59 -6.86
C ARG A 81 -5.18 8.44 -7.62
N LEU A 82 -4.00 7.99 -7.20
CA LEU A 82 -3.27 6.89 -7.82
C LEU A 82 -4.07 5.57 -7.80
N PHE A 83 -4.77 5.28 -6.70
CA PHE A 83 -5.66 4.13 -6.57
C PHE A 83 -7.07 4.35 -7.16
N GLY A 84 -7.34 5.54 -7.72
CA GLY A 84 -8.60 5.83 -8.41
C GLY A 84 -9.79 6.18 -7.51
N TYR A 85 -9.54 6.58 -6.26
CA TYR A 85 -10.58 7.05 -5.35
C TYR A 85 -10.91 8.52 -5.62
N GLN A 86 -12.17 8.77 -6.00
CA GLN A 86 -12.67 10.13 -6.26
C GLN A 86 -12.90 10.94 -4.98
N ARG A 87 -13.11 10.27 -3.84
CA ARG A 87 -13.39 10.90 -2.55
C ARG A 87 -12.51 10.29 -1.47
N LEU A 88 -11.98 11.15 -0.60
CA LEU A 88 -11.26 10.73 0.59
C LEU A 88 -12.26 10.59 1.75
N GLY A 89 -12.91 9.43 1.83
CA GLY A 89 -13.71 9.05 2.99
C GLY A 89 -12.84 8.41 4.08
N SER A 90 -13.38 8.30 5.30
CA SER A 90 -12.65 7.75 6.46
C SER A 90 -12.03 6.38 6.22
N ALA A 91 -12.72 5.49 5.50
CA ALA A 91 -12.21 4.16 5.15
C ALA A 91 -11.02 4.21 4.18
N VAL A 92 -11.07 5.11 3.18
CA VAL A 92 -9.97 5.31 2.23
C VAL A 92 -8.77 5.91 2.95
N GLU A 93 -8.99 6.98 3.70
CA GLU A 93 -7.93 7.64 4.47
C GLU A 93 -7.24 6.67 5.43
N THR A 94 -8.01 5.93 6.24
CA THR A 94 -7.48 4.93 7.16
C THR A 94 -6.62 3.87 6.45
N ALA A 95 -7.08 3.34 5.31
CA ALA A 95 -6.31 2.35 4.54
C ALA A 95 -4.99 2.93 4.02
N LEU A 96 -5.03 4.18 3.53
CA LEU A 96 -3.85 4.85 2.99
C LEU A 96 -2.85 5.20 4.10
N GLU A 97 -3.31 5.67 5.25
CA GLU A 97 -2.46 5.96 6.40
C GLU A 97 -1.72 4.72 6.92
N ARG A 98 -2.40 3.57 6.95
CA ARG A 98 -1.76 2.29 7.29
C ARG A 98 -0.67 1.90 6.30
N GLY A 99 -0.89 2.17 5.01
CA GLY A 99 0.14 1.99 4.00
C GLY A 99 1.35 2.90 4.16
N VAL A 100 1.13 4.16 4.56
CA VAL A 100 2.21 5.09 4.91
C VAL A 100 2.98 4.57 6.13
N HIS A 101 2.29 4.08 7.16
CA HIS A 101 2.92 3.45 8.32
C HIS A 101 3.76 2.23 7.91
N GLU A 102 3.20 1.34 7.10
CA GLU A 102 3.92 0.18 6.55
C GLU A 102 5.18 0.60 5.75
N ALA A 103 5.11 1.68 4.97
CA ALA A 103 6.28 2.20 4.26
C ALA A 103 7.39 2.70 5.20
N ILE A 104 7.01 3.27 6.36
CA ILE A 104 7.96 3.70 7.39
C ILE A 104 8.62 2.47 8.03
N GLU A 105 7.83 1.47 8.43
CA GLU A 105 8.31 0.22 9.06
C GLU A 105 9.24 -0.56 8.12
N ARG A 106 8.91 -0.61 6.82
CA ARG A 106 9.76 -1.23 5.79
C ARG A 106 11.01 -0.41 5.44
N GLY A 107 11.15 0.78 6.00
CA GLY A 107 12.32 1.64 5.80
C GLY A 107 12.36 2.35 4.45
N PHE A 108 11.28 2.34 3.67
CA PHE A 108 11.20 3.04 2.37
C PHE A 108 11.20 4.56 2.53
N VAL A 109 10.66 5.02 3.66
CA VAL A 109 10.50 6.43 3.99
C VAL A 109 10.73 6.69 5.48
N ARG A 110 10.77 7.96 5.87
CA ARG A 110 10.70 8.41 7.27
C ARG A 110 9.63 9.46 7.44
N TRP A 111 9.07 9.48 8.63
CA TRP A 111 8.22 10.56 9.12
C TRP A 111 9.07 11.67 9.76
N GLU A 112 8.78 12.93 9.40
CA GLU A 112 9.28 14.14 10.04
C GLU A 112 8.13 14.84 10.77
N PRO A 113 7.90 14.55 12.07
CA PRO A 113 6.77 15.11 12.81
C PRO A 113 6.79 16.63 12.87
N ASP A 114 7.96 17.23 13.09
CA ASP A 114 8.11 18.69 13.25
C ASP A 114 7.71 19.49 11.99
N ARG A 115 7.71 18.83 10.83
CA ARG A 115 7.39 19.42 9.53
C ARG A 115 6.11 18.86 8.93
N GLU A 116 5.52 17.86 9.58
CA GLU A 116 4.41 17.05 9.10
C GLU A 116 4.65 16.42 7.71
N ARG A 117 5.87 15.93 7.45
CA ARG A 117 6.27 15.39 6.13
C ARG A 117 6.70 13.94 6.16
N VAL A 118 6.43 13.25 5.06
CA VAL A 118 7.05 11.96 4.76
C VAL A 118 8.19 12.20 3.77
N VAL A 119 9.35 11.60 4.03
CA VAL A 119 10.58 11.79 3.26
C VAL A 119 11.10 10.43 2.78
N TYR A 120 11.46 10.36 1.51
CA TYR A 120 12.05 9.18 0.88
C TYR A 120 13.38 8.78 1.55
N LYS A 121 13.62 7.48 1.69
CA LYS A 121 14.87 6.88 2.19
C LYS A 121 15.59 6.03 1.12
N GLY A 122 15.51 6.40 -0.16
CA GLY A 122 16.43 5.79 -1.14
C GLY A 122 17.85 6.29 -0.90
N ASP A 123 18.84 5.42 -1.14
CA ASP A 123 20.26 5.77 -1.09
C ASP A 123 20.47 7.12 -1.79
N MET A 124 20.82 8.14 -1.01
CA MET A 124 21.09 9.50 -1.49
C MET A 124 22.32 9.56 -2.42
N PHE A 125 22.91 8.40 -2.73
CA PHE A 125 24.11 8.17 -3.53
C PHE A 125 24.04 6.77 -4.18
N ARG A 126 23.38 6.66 -5.34
CA ARG A 126 23.81 5.70 -6.37
C ARG A 126 24.48 6.47 -7.49
#